data_AF-A0A063ZBN7-F1
#
_entry.id   AF-A0A063ZBN7-F1
#
_cell.length_a   1.000
_cell.length_b   1.000
_cell.length_c   1.000
_cell.angle_alpha   90.00
_cell.angle_beta   90.00
_cell.angle_gamma   90.00
#
_symmetry.space_group_name_H-M   'P 1'
#
loop_
_entity.id
_entity.type
_entity.pdbx_description
1 polymer ?
#
loop_
_entity_poly.entity_id
_entity_poly.type
_entity_poly.pdbx_seq_one_letter_code
_entity_poly.pdbx_strand_id
1 'polypeptide(L)'
;MKKQGFLSKLYDEGKIRLVEPSTQVQEAYRKKSESYLVSAKILLENGRLEETVSMAYYSMYYMVLALLFKTGIKCENHSGATILLENLYGIDN
;
A
#
# COMPACT_ATOMS: atom_id res chain seq x y z
N MET A 1 16.17 4.53 -14.01
CA MET A 1 14.95 4.43 -14.83
C MET A 1 14.00 5.54 -14.44
N LYS A 2 13.37 6.25 -15.38
CA LYS A 2 12.29 7.20 -15.05
C LYS A 2 11.14 6.44 -14.37
N LYS A 3 10.45 7.05 -13.38
CA LYS A 3 9.33 6.42 -12.60
C LYS A 3 8.34 5.66 -13.52
N GLN A 4 8.02 6.25 -14.67
CA GLN A 4 7.12 5.68 -15.66
C GLN A 4 7.63 4.38 -16.29
N GLY A 5 8.92 4.29 -16.63
CA GLY A 5 9.52 3.06 -17.15
C GLY A 5 9.57 1.93 -16.13
N PHE A 6 9.66 2.26 -14.83
CA PHE A 6 9.53 1.27 -13.76
C PHE A 6 8.10 0.73 -13.63
N LEU A 7 7.08 1.61 -13.71
CA LEU A 7 5.69 1.18 -13.74
C LEU A 7 5.38 0.31 -14.97
N SER A 8 5.88 0.68 -16.16
CA SER A 8 5.73 -0.15 -17.37
C SER A 8 6.30 -1.55 -17.16
N LYS A 9 7.52 -1.65 -16.63
CA LYS A 9 8.12 -2.95 -16.30
C LYS A 9 7.26 -3.76 -15.32
N LEU A 10 6.73 -3.13 -14.27
CA LEU A 10 5.87 -3.83 -13.30
C LEU A 10 4.54 -4.28 -13.93
N TYR A 11 4.00 -3.52 -14.88
CA TYR A 11 2.82 -3.91 -15.64
C TYR A 11 3.12 -5.12 -16.54
N ASP A 12 4.24 -5.09 -17.26
CA ASP A 12 4.69 -6.20 -18.13
C ASP A 12 4.95 -7.50 -17.32
N GLU A 13 5.49 -7.38 -16.10
CA GLU A 13 5.66 -8.50 -15.16
C GLU A 13 4.33 -8.96 -14.51
N GLY A 14 3.21 -8.29 -14.79
CA GLY A 14 1.91 -8.59 -14.21
C GLY A 14 1.79 -8.28 -12.72
N LYS A 15 2.72 -7.49 -12.15
CA LYS A 15 2.69 -7.00 -10.76
C LYS A 15 1.77 -5.80 -10.59
N ILE A 16 1.52 -5.06 -11.67
CA ILE A 16 0.44 -4.07 -11.76
C ILE A 16 -0.60 -4.60 -12.75
N ARG A 17 -1.87 -4.61 -12.37
CA ARG A 17 -2.98 -4.98 -13.27
C ARG A 17 -4.18 -4.08 -13.03
N LEU A 18 -4.88 -3.77 -14.11
CA LEU A 18 -6.24 -3.26 -14.02
C LEU A 18 -7.17 -4.43 -13.68
N VAL A 19 -8.05 -4.23 -12.73
CA VAL A 19 -9.01 -5.21 -12.22
C VAL A 19 -10.34 -4.51 -11.95
N GLU A 20 -11.42 -5.27 -11.79
CA GLU A 20 -12.67 -4.69 -11.32
C GLU A 20 -12.48 -4.09 -9.92
N PRO A 21 -12.95 -2.85 -9.67
CA PRO A 21 -13.01 -2.29 -8.32
C PRO A 21 -13.70 -3.24 -7.35
N SER A 22 -13.12 -3.44 -6.16
CA SER A 22 -13.65 -4.37 -5.18
C SER A 22 -13.74 -3.76 -3.80
N THR A 23 -14.96 -3.44 -3.36
CA THR A 23 -15.25 -3.01 -1.99
C THR A 23 -14.87 -4.07 -0.97
N GLN A 24 -15.06 -5.36 -1.30
CA GLN A 24 -14.70 -6.46 -0.39
C GLN A 24 -13.18 -6.51 -0.15
N VAL A 25 -12.37 -6.43 -1.21
CA VAL A 25 -10.90 -6.46 -1.10
C VAL A 25 -10.37 -5.17 -0.48
N GLN A 26 -10.93 -4.02 -0.86
CA GLN A 26 -10.65 -2.73 -0.22
C GLN A 26 -10.86 -2.80 1.30
N GLU A 27 -11.99 -3.34 1.73
CA GLU A 27 -12.32 -3.45 3.15
C GLU A 27 -11.40 -4.42 3.89
N ALA A 28 -11.01 -5.53 3.26
CA ALA A 28 -10.06 -6.47 3.84
C ALA A 28 -8.69 -5.81 4.10
N TYR A 29 -8.17 -5.04 3.13
CA TYR A 29 -6.92 -4.31 3.31
C TYR A 29 -7.05 -3.15 4.32
N ARG A 30 -8.19 -2.44 4.36
CA ARG A 30 -8.46 -1.40 5.36
C ARG A 30 -8.40 -1.98 6.78
N LYS A 31 -9.10 -3.09 7.04
CA LYS A 31 -9.07 -3.77 8.34
C LYS A 31 -7.66 -4.22 8.71
N LYS A 32 -6.89 -4.71 7.74
CA LYS A 32 -5.49 -5.12 7.95
C LYS A 32 -4.60 -3.92 8.31
N SER A 33 -4.76 -2.79 7.60
CA SER A 33 -4.09 -1.52 7.92
C SER A 33 -4.38 -1.07 9.35
N GLU A 34 -5.65 -1.07 9.76
CA GLU A 34 -6.07 -0.67 11.10
C GLU A 34 -5.47 -1.57 12.17
N SER A 35 -5.51 -2.89 11.97
CA SER A 35 -4.89 -3.86 12.87
C SER A 35 -3.39 -3.61 13.05
N TYR A 36 -2.65 -3.35 11.96
CA TYR A 36 -1.21 -3.07 12.02
C TYR A 36 -0.90 -1.75 12.74
N LEU A 37 -1.74 -0.72 12.55
CA LEU A 37 -1.58 0.55 13.27
C LEU A 37 -1.77 0.37 14.77
N VAL A 38 -2.76 -0.42 15.19
CA VAL A 38 -2.96 -0.76 16.60
C VAL A 38 -1.73 -1.49 17.15
N SER A 39 -1.21 -2.49 16.43
CA SER A 39 0.02 -3.18 16.84
C SER A 39 1.23 -2.25 16.93
N ALA A 40 1.39 -1.32 15.99
CA ALA A 40 2.48 -0.34 16.02
C ALA A 40 2.43 0.54 17.28
N LYS A 41 1.23 0.95 17.71
CA LYS A 41 1.02 1.73 18.94
C LYS A 41 1.38 0.94 20.19
N ILE A 42 0.94 -0.32 20.29
CA ILE A 42 1.30 -1.20 21.42
C ILE A 42 2.82 -1.39 21.51
N LEU A 43 3.48 -1.62 20.37
CA LEU A 43 4.93 -1.76 20.30
C LEU A 43 5.65 -0.47 20.74
N LEU A 44 5.11 0.69 20.35
CA LEU A 44 5.67 1.99 20.72
C LEU A 44 5.61 2.20 22.23
N GLU A 45 4.46 1.92 22.84
CA GLU A 45 4.25 2.00 24.29
C GLU A 45 5.21 1.09 25.08
N ASN A 46 5.68 0.00 24.46
CA ASN A 46 6.62 -0.96 25.05
C ASN A 46 8.09 -0.70 24.63
N GLY A 47 8.40 0.44 24.02
CA GLY A 47 9.77 0.81 23.63
C GLY A 47 10.37 -0.01 22.48
N ARG A 48 9.53 -0.74 21.71
CA ARG A 48 9.94 -1.60 20.59
C ARG A 48 9.99 -0.82 19.27
N LEU A 49 10.94 0.10 19.19
CA LEU A 49 10.98 1.14 18.14
C LEU A 49 11.13 0.58 16.72
N GLU A 50 12.00 -0.40 16.51
CA GLU A 50 12.23 -0.99 15.18
C GLU A 50 10.98 -1.70 14.66
N GLU A 51 10.29 -2.44 15.53
CA GLU A 51 9.04 -3.11 15.20
C GLU A 51 7.88 -2.11 15.02
N THR A 52 7.85 -1.03 15.79
CA THR A 52 6.88 0.07 15.61
C THR A 52 6.97 0.65 14.21
N VAL A 53 8.19 1.01 13.76
CA VAL A 53 8.40 1.59 12.42
C VAL A 53 7.96 0.61 11.35
N SER A 54 8.34 -0.66 11.48
CA SER A 54 7.96 -1.71 10.53
C SER A 54 6.43 -1.86 10.43
N MET A 55 5.73 -1.92 11.56
CA MET A 55 4.28 -2.07 11.59
C MET A 55 3.54 -0.83 11.06
N ALA A 56 4.03 0.37 11.39
CA ALA A 56 3.48 1.61 10.86
C ALA A 56 3.63 1.69 9.34
N TYR A 57 4.80 1.32 8.80
CA TYR A 57 5.05 1.24 7.36
C TYR A 57 4.07 0.28 6.66
N TYR A 58 3.91 -0.94 7.20
CA TYR A 58 2.98 -1.91 6.61
C TYR A 58 1.52 -1.48 6.74
N SER A 59 1.15 -0.77 7.83
CA SER A 59 -0.18 -0.17 7.96
C SER A 59 -0.45 0.78 6.79
N MET A 60 0.42 1.76 6.57
CA MET A 60 0.29 2.71 5.45
C MET A 60 0.23 2.00 4.10
N TYR A 61 1.10 1.01 3.87
CA TYR A 61 1.09 0.23 2.64
C TYR A 61 -0.25 -0.48 2.40
N TYR A 62 -0.84 -1.11 3.42
CA TYR A 62 -2.15 -1.74 3.27
C TYR A 62 -3.27 -0.74 3.01
N MET A 63 -3.20 0.47 3.57
CA MET A 63 -4.17 1.53 3.23
C MET A 63 -4.05 1.97 1.77
N VAL A 64 -2.83 2.07 1.23
CA VAL A 64 -2.61 2.34 -0.20
C VAL A 64 -3.18 1.22 -1.06
N LEU A 65 -2.96 -0.06 -0.71
CA LEU A 65 -3.56 -1.18 -1.42
C LEU A 65 -5.10 -1.13 -1.37
N ALA A 66 -5.68 -0.76 -0.23
CA ALA A 66 -7.13 -0.58 -0.10
C ALA A 66 -7.65 0.49 -1.07
N LEU A 67 -6.98 1.64 -1.16
CA LEU A 67 -7.30 2.71 -2.11
C LEU A 67 -7.20 2.24 -3.56
N LEU A 68 -6.10 1.59 -3.93
CA LEU A 68 -5.88 1.10 -5.30
C LEU A 68 -6.95 0.08 -5.72
N PHE A 69 -7.30 -0.86 -4.84
CA PHE A 69 -8.38 -1.82 -5.13
C PHE A 69 -9.76 -1.17 -5.21
N LYS A 70 -10.00 -0.07 -4.47
CA LYS A 70 -11.23 0.72 -4.59
C LYS A 70 -11.38 1.33 -5.98
N THR A 71 -10.28 1.59 -6.67
CA THR A 71 -10.25 2.20 -8.01
C THR A 71 -9.86 1.22 -9.12
N GLY A 72 -9.87 -0.09 -8.86
CA GLY A 72 -9.63 -1.10 -9.89
C GLY A 72 -8.16 -1.30 -10.27
N ILE A 73 -7.23 -1.05 -9.34
CA ILE A 73 -5.80 -1.25 -9.55
C ILE A 73 -5.29 -2.29 -8.55
N LYS A 74 -4.72 -3.38 -9.06
CA LYS A 74 -3.96 -4.33 -8.27
C LYS A 74 -2.47 -4.01 -8.42
N CYS A 75 -1.75 -3.83 -7.32
CA CYS A 75 -0.30 -3.61 -7.31
C CYS A 75 0.38 -4.50 -6.24
N GLU A 76 1.26 -5.40 -6.66
CA GLU A 76 2.03 -6.31 -5.80
C GLU A 76 3.50 -5.85 -5.68
N ASN A 77 3.71 -4.54 -5.53
CA ASN A 77 5.03 -3.96 -5.36
C ASN A 77 4.97 -2.69 -4.51
N HIS A 78 5.79 -2.60 -3.46
CA HIS A 78 5.81 -1.45 -2.54
C HIS A 78 6.14 -0.13 -3.26
N SER A 79 7.27 -0.08 -3.97
CA SER A 79 7.68 1.12 -4.70
C SER A 79 6.68 1.49 -5.80
N GLY A 80 6.12 0.49 -6.48
CA GLY A 80 5.05 0.69 -7.47
C GLY A 80 3.82 1.35 -6.86
N ALA A 81 3.37 0.87 -5.70
CA ALA A 81 2.21 1.41 -4.99
C ALA A 81 2.44 2.87 -4.55
N THR A 82 3.63 3.21 -4.03
CA THR A 82 3.97 4.60 -3.66
C THR A 82 3.99 5.52 -4.89
N ILE A 83 4.60 5.09 -6.00
CA ILE A 83 4.63 5.89 -7.23
C ILE A 83 3.20 6.08 -7.79
N LEU A 84 2.35 5.05 -7.73
CA LEU A 84 0.95 5.15 -8.15
C LEU A 84 0.16 6.09 -7.24
N LEU A 85 0.40 6.06 -5.93
CA LEU A 85 -0.23 6.95 -4.96
C LEU A 85 0.02 8.44 -5.31
N GLU A 86 1.29 8.78 -5.55
CA GLU A 86 1.72 10.12 -5.95
C GLU A 86 1.13 10.51 -7.31
N ASN A 87 1.31 9.66 -8.33
CA ASN A 87 0.92 9.99 -9.71
C ASN A 87 -0.60 10.08 -9.93
N LEU A 88 -1.39 9.28 -9.22
CA LEU A 88 -2.83 9.19 -9.45
C LEU A 88 -3.67 10.03 -8.48
N TYR A 89 -3.18 10.24 -7.25
CA TYR A 89 -3.92 10.94 -6.20
C TYR A 89 -3.22 12.18 -5.68
N GLY A 90 -1.99 12.47 -6.11
CA GLY A 90 -1.23 13.63 -5.65
C GLY A 90 -0.83 13.54 -4.17
N ILE A 91 -0.82 12.33 -3.59
CA ILE A 91 -0.42 12.09 -2.20
C ILE A 91 1.04 11.65 -2.23
N ASP A 92 1.94 12.49 -1.72
CA ASP A 92 3.34 12.10 -1.49
C ASP A 92 3.49 11.37 -0.14
N ASN A 93 4.63 10.70 0.03
CA ASN A 93 5.04 10.02 1.25
C ASN A 93 6.47 10.40 1.62
#